data_AF-A0A8T6VBQ1-F1
#
_entry.id   AF-A0A8T6VBQ1-F1
#
_cell.length_a   1.000
_cell.length_b   1.000
_cell.length_c   1.000
_cell.angle_alpha   90.00
_cell.angle_beta   90.00
_cell.angle_gamma   90.00
#
_symmetry.space_group_name_H-M   'P 1'
#
loop_
_entity.id
_entity.type
_entity.pdbx_description
1 polymer ?
#
loop_
_entity_poly.entity_id
_entity_poly.type
_entity_poly.pdbx_seq_one_letter_code
_entity_poly.pdbx_strand_id
1 'polypeptide(L)' 'MCFYFRYCGSGVLPQRILCNNCGAILFEGMDLTPPDEIVQRYDGKCPKCGQKLSFNPINVEIRKIK' A
#
# COMPACT_ATOMS: atom_id res chain seq x y z
N MET A 1 0.04 -35.32 3.35
CA MET A 1 1.05 -34.25 3.33
C MET A 1 0.32 -32.92 3.15
N CYS A 2 -0.08 -32.27 4.26
CA CYS A 2 -0.74 -30.97 4.23
C CYS A 2 0.33 -29.90 4.51
N PHE A 3 0.84 -29.27 3.46
CA PHE A 3 1.71 -28.11 3.56
C PHE A 3 0.91 -26.85 3.26
N TYR A 4 0.76 -26.01 4.29
CA TYR A 4 0.50 -24.56 4.30
C TYR A 4 -0.61 -23.96 3.41
N PHE A 5 -1.61 -23.42 4.10
CA PHE A 5 -2.56 -22.36 3.70
C PHE A 5 -3.33 -22.52 2.38
N ARG A 6 -4.50 -23.12 2.52
CA ARG A 6 -5.59 -23.05 1.55
C ARG A 6 -6.50 -21.86 1.91
N TYR A 7 -6.19 -20.65 1.43
CA TYR A 7 -7.19 -19.57 1.38
C TYR A 7 -8.06 -19.79 0.14
N CYS A 8 -9.14 -20.56 0.28
CA CYS A 8 -10.21 -20.60 -0.70
C CYS A 8 -11.12 -19.40 -0.42
N GLY A 9 -10.71 -18.23 -0.90
CA GLY A 9 -11.50 -17.02 -0.87
C GLY A 9 -11.08 -16.19 -2.05
N SER A 10 -12.03 -15.82 -2.91
CA SER A 10 -11.87 -14.72 -3.86
C SER A 10 -11.76 -13.41 -3.08
N GLY A 11 -10.71 -13.27 -2.28
CA GLY A 11 -10.48 -12.18 -1.35
C GLY A 11 -9.79 -11.02 -2.05
N VAL A 12 -10.53 -10.37 -2.95
CA VAL A 12 -10.13 -9.07 -3.48
C VAL A 12 -10.20 -8.06 -2.35
N LEU A 13 -9.05 -7.60 -1.87
CA LEU A 13 -8.96 -6.58 -0.83
C LEU A 13 -8.77 -5.23 -1.53
N PRO A 14 -9.83 -4.41 -1.65
CA PRO A 14 -9.73 -3.15 -2.33
C PRO A 14 -8.76 -2.23 -1.56
N GLN A 15 -7.70 -1.81 -2.24
CA GLN A 15 -6.72 -0.86 -1.74
C GLN A 15 -6.83 0.44 -2.54
N ARG A 16 -6.90 1.57 -1.82
CA ARG A 16 -6.86 2.91 -2.40
C ARG A 16 -5.74 3.71 -1.73
N ILE A 17 -4.88 4.31 -2.53
CA ILE A 17 -3.74 5.12 -2.07
C ILE A 17 -3.93 6.53 -2.60
N LEU A 18 -3.88 7.50 -1.69
CA LEU A 18 -4.11 8.92 -1.97
C LEU A 18 -2.83 9.74 -1.71
N CYS A 19 -2.63 10.79 -2.48
CA CYS A 19 -1.62 11.80 -2.19
C CYS A 19 -2.06 12.63 -0.98
N ASN A 20 -1.24 12.68 0.07
CA ASN A 20 -1.55 13.41 1.29
C ASN A 20 -1.73 14.93 1.10
N ASN A 21 -1.10 15.51 0.07
CA ASN A 21 -1.14 16.96 -0.15
C ASN A 21 -2.30 17.43 -1.01
N CYS A 22 -2.55 16.75 -2.14
CA CYS A 22 -3.57 17.19 -3.10
C CYS A 22 -4.79 16.26 -3.20
N GLY A 23 -4.81 15.15 -2.44
CA GLY A 23 -5.89 14.16 -2.46
C GLY A 23 -5.99 13.35 -3.76
N ALA A 24 -5.02 13.45 -4.67
CA ALA A 24 -5.03 12.67 -5.91
C ALA A 24 -4.99 11.16 -5.62
N ILE A 25 -5.77 10.39 -6.37
CA ILE A 25 -5.71 8.92 -6.33
C ILE A 25 -4.44 8.48 -7.05
N LEU A 26 -3.51 7.87 -6.31
CA LEU A 26 -2.26 7.31 -6.84
C LEU A 26 -2.44 5.84 -7.25
N PHE A 27 -3.29 5.12 -6.52
CA PHE A 27 -3.64 3.74 -6.82
C PHE A 27 -5.05 3.44 -6.34
N GLU A 28 -5.78 2.66 -7.14
CA GLU A 28 -7.07 2.07 -6.80
C GLU A 28 -7.13 0.71 -7.47
N GLY A 29 -7.24 -0.35 -6.68
CA GLY A 29 -7.21 -1.71 -7.20
C GLY A 29 -7.74 -2.71 -6.18
N MET A 30 -8.04 -3.92 -6.67
CA MET A 30 -8.45 -5.06 -5.84
C MET A 30 -7.26 -5.85 -5.28
N ASP A 31 -6.06 -5.51 -5.75
CA ASP A 31 -4.80 -6.13 -5.36
C ASP A 31 -4.12 -5.30 -4.28
N LEU A 32 -3.52 -5.99 -3.29
CA LEU A 32 -2.67 -5.35 -2.31
C LEU A 32 -1.32 -5.04 -2.95
N THR A 33 -1.05 -3.76 -3.20
CA THR A 33 0.24 -3.29 -3.68
C THR A 33 1.01 -2.62 -2.54
N PRO A 34 2.30 -2.92 -2.36
CA PRO A 34 3.10 -2.23 -1.35
C PRO A 34 3.29 -0.75 -1.72
N PRO A 35 3.32 0.17 -0.74
CA PRO A 35 3.46 1.61 -1.00
C PRO A 35 4.73 1.96 -1.78
N ASP A 36 5.83 1.25 -1.55
CA ASP A 36 7.11 1.48 -2.22
C ASP A 36 7.03 1.29 -3.74
N GLU A 37 6.26 0.31 -4.22
CA GLU A 37 6.02 0.11 -5.66
C GLU A 37 5.25 1.30 -6.26
N ILE A 38 4.28 1.84 -5.52
CA ILE A 38 3.54 3.03 -5.97
C ILE A 38 4.45 4.25 -6.01
N VAL A 39 5.34 4.41 -5.03
CA VAL A 39 6.33 5.49 -5.01
C VAL A 39 7.27 5.37 -6.22
N GLN A 40 7.79 4.17 -6.51
CA GLN A 40 8.67 3.93 -7.66
C GLN A 40 7.96 4.16 -9.00
N ARG A 41 6.71 3.75 -9.14
CA ARG A 41 5.91 3.92 -10.38
C ARG A 41 5.78 5.38 -10.80
N TYR A 42 5.79 6.31 -9.86
CA TYR A 42 5.70 7.75 -10.13
C TYR A 42 7.02 8.48 -9.89
N ASP A 43 8.18 7.80 -9.96
CA ASP A 43 9.52 8.38 -9.76
C ASP A 43 9.66 9.15 -8.43
N GLY A 44 8.95 8.69 -7.41
CA GLY A 44 8.90 9.31 -6.09
C GLY A 44 8.18 10.65 -6.03
N LYS A 45 7.35 11.00 -7.02
CA LYS A 45 6.60 12.27 -7.06
C LYS A 45 5.13 12.07 -7.40
N CYS A 46 4.26 12.91 -6.85
CA CYS A 46 2.85 12.90 -7.22
C CYS A 46 2.69 13.44 -8.65
N PRO A 47 1.98 12.74 -9.56
CA PRO A 47 1.74 13.22 -10.93
C PRO A 47 0.86 14.47 -11.00
N LYS A 48 0.09 14.77 -9.94
CA LYS A 48 -0.84 15.92 -9.92
C LYS A 48 -0.21 17.19 -9.35
N CYS A 49 0.49 17.10 -8.22
CA CYS A 49 1.06 18.28 -7.54
C CYS A 49 2.59 18.33 -7.49
N GLY A 50 3.29 17.28 -7.96
CA GLY A 50 4.75 17.21 -7.93
C GLY A 50 5.38 16.95 -6.56
N GLN A 51 4.58 16.79 -5.50
CA GLN A 51 5.09 16.51 -4.16
C GLN A 51 5.83 15.17 -4.10
N LYS A 52 6.98 15.16 -3.41
CA LYS A 52 7.73 13.93 -3.14
C LYS A 52 6.89 12.96 -2.31
N LEU A 53 6.69 11.75 -2.85
CA LEU A 53 6.05 10.65 -2.15
C LEU A 53 7.11 9.93 -1.32
N SER A 54 6.83 9.74 -0.02
CA SER A 54 7.70 9.00 0.89
C SER A 54 6.84 8.12 1.77
N PHE A 55 7.18 6.85 1.86
CA PHE A 55 6.59 5.95 2.85
C PHE A 55 7.30 6.16 4.19
N ASN A 56 6.58 6.68 5.19
CA ASN A 56 7.12 6.84 6.54
C ASN A 56 6.18 6.14 7.54
N PRO A 57 6.54 4.93 8.03
CA PRO A 57 5.74 4.29 9.07
C PRO A 57 5.82 5.15 10.35
N ILE A 58 4.68 5.69 10.77
CA ILE A 58 4.61 6.74 11.79
C ILE A 58 5.06 6.22 13.16
N ASN A 59 4.69 4.99 13.54
CA ASN A 59 5.26 4.25 14.66
C ASN A 59 4.63 2.84 14.64
N VAL A 60 5.42 1.77 14.49
CA VAL A 60 4.89 0.39 14.55
C VAL A 60 5.57 -0.33 15.71
N GLU A 61 4.88 -0.44 16.84
CA GLU A 61 5.36 -1.19 17.99
C GLU A 61 4.79 -2.62 17.95
N ILE A 62 5.66 -3.61 17.75
CA ILE A 62 5.27 -5.03 17.76
C ILE A 62 5.52 -5.58 19.17
N ARG A 63 4.45 -5.79 19.94
CA ARG A 63 4.51 -6.51 21.22
C ARG A 63 4.07 -7.95 21.04
N LYS A 64 4.81 -8.89 21.64
CA LYS A 64 4.35 -10.28 21.75
C LYS A 64 3.16 -10.33 22.71
N ILE A 65 2.08 -10.96 22.29
CA ILE A 65 0.97 -11.30 23.17
C ILE A 65 1.47 -12.48 24.03
N LYS A 66 1.52 -12.30 25.35
CA LYS A 66 1.80 -13.39 26.31
C LYS A 66 0.59 -14.31 26.41
#